data_AF-A0A7S1YGG6-F1
#
_entry.id   AF-A0A7S1YGG6-F1
#
_cell.length_a   1.000
_cell.length_b   1.000
_cell.length_c   1.000
_cell.angle_alpha   90.00
_cell.angle_beta   90.00
_cell.angle_gamma   90.00
#
_symmetry.space_group_name_H-M   'P 1'
#
loop_
_entity.id
_entity.type
_entity.pdbx_description
1 polymer ?
#
loop_
_entity_poly.entity_id
_entity_poly.type
_entity_poly.pdbx_seq_one_letter_code
_entity_poly.pdbx_strand_id
1 'polypeptide(L)'
;HTASTSQPTLPTRHTPAPSAPSSPSSPAPSPTTTVTSLIDRLVLISDPDFCADFLLTFRSFLAPLDLLAHLEQRFRADARSDDGKRVRLRVLNTLKTWVARCDRDFAEDGELADAALAFIRGPLRTDLGGVPVDRLEAALVKRAEGKADRRRTLVFAKPPPRTLVPDTRGRDPRTGAPVPLTYRDLPPVELARQLTLLEHDLFRRIRPHELIGQAWTKKDKDVRAANVLAMVRRFNATSQWVAATVLAEPTPKARAKAISYFLETAVACRDLNNFNGIMEILAGVDNSALYRLKHTWPLVSNKLAAVREEYRNLMASSGSYKSPREVLHACSPPCIPYLGMYLTDLTVIEDGCK
;
A
#
# COMPACT_ATOMS: atom_id res chain seq x y z
N HIS A 1 -38.31 20.52 13.16
CA HIS A 1 -38.44 19.06 13.32
C HIS A 1 -37.26 18.36 12.64
N THR A 2 -36.34 17.88 13.48
CA THR A 2 -35.37 16.76 13.31
C THR A 2 -34.83 16.45 11.90
N ALA A 3 -33.60 16.87 11.62
CA ALA A 3 -32.76 16.34 10.56
C ALA A 3 -31.86 15.22 11.13
N SER A 4 -31.91 14.03 10.53
CA SER A 4 -31.12 12.86 10.88
C SER A 4 -29.90 12.74 9.94
N THR A 5 -28.76 12.44 10.55
CA THR A 5 -27.42 12.29 9.99
C THR A 5 -27.32 11.10 9.03
N SER A 6 -26.92 11.32 7.77
CA SER A 6 -26.68 10.26 6.78
C SER A 6 -25.19 9.86 6.72
N GLN A 7 -24.92 8.62 7.13
CA GLN A 7 -23.71 7.88 6.79
C GLN A 7 -23.71 7.50 5.30
N PRO A 8 -22.54 7.30 4.67
CA PRO A 8 -22.47 6.87 3.28
C PRO A 8 -22.79 5.38 3.16
N THR A 9 -23.89 5.07 2.47
CA THR A 9 -24.36 3.73 2.11
C THR A 9 -23.68 3.19 0.84
N LEU A 10 -23.20 1.94 0.89
CA LEU A 10 -22.70 1.16 -0.24
C LEU A 10 -23.86 0.71 -1.17
N PRO A 11 -23.69 0.71 -2.52
CA PRO A 11 -24.74 0.25 -3.44
C PRO A 11 -24.70 -1.28 -3.65
N THR A 12 -25.91 -1.86 -3.68
CA THR A 12 -26.20 -3.28 -3.90
C THR A 12 -26.21 -3.70 -5.38
N ARG A 13 -25.59 -4.86 -5.64
CA ARG A 13 -25.70 -5.88 -6.72
C ARG A 13 -26.39 -5.54 -8.05
N HIS A 14 -25.62 -5.71 -9.15
CA HIS A 14 -26.09 -6.17 -10.45
C HIS A 14 -25.26 -7.40 -10.89
N THR A 15 -25.94 -8.48 -11.29
CA THR A 15 -25.36 -9.71 -11.86
C THR A 15 -25.15 -9.61 -13.37
N PRO A 16 -24.02 -10.09 -13.94
CA PRO A 16 -23.91 -10.39 -15.37
C PRO A 16 -23.96 -11.90 -15.66
N ALA A 17 -24.52 -12.24 -16.83
CA ALA A 17 -24.63 -13.59 -17.41
C ALA A 17 -23.31 -14.03 -18.12
N PRO A 18 -23.12 -15.33 -18.44
CA PRO A 18 -21.80 -15.92 -18.63
C PRO A 18 -21.29 -15.90 -20.08
N SER A 19 -19.96 -15.80 -20.25
CA SER A 19 -19.24 -16.10 -21.49
C SER A 19 -18.33 -17.32 -21.33
N ALA A 20 -18.25 -18.13 -22.39
CA ALA A 20 -17.66 -19.48 -22.44
C ALA A 20 -16.15 -19.50 -22.81
N PRO A 21 -15.50 -20.68 -22.95
CA PRO A 21 -14.52 -21.22 -22.03
C PRO A 21 -13.05 -20.97 -22.45
N SER A 22 -12.16 -20.88 -21.45
CA SER A 22 -10.70 -20.88 -21.63
C SER A 22 -10.08 -22.24 -21.30
N SER A 23 -8.95 -22.51 -21.95
CA SER A 23 -8.13 -23.74 -21.95
C SER A 23 -7.59 -24.15 -20.56
N PRO A 24 -7.05 -25.37 -20.37
CA PRO A 24 -7.15 -26.13 -19.13
C PRO A 24 -6.44 -25.45 -17.95
N SER A 25 -7.25 -25.12 -16.95
CA SER A 25 -6.81 -24.59 -15.67
C SER A 25 -6.01 -25.64 -14.90
N SER A 26 -4.94 -25.18 -14.24
CA SER A 26 -4.36 -25.90 -13.10
C SER A 26 -5.48 -26.22 -12.11
N PRO A 27 -5.49 -27.41 -11.48
CA PRO A 27 -6.61 -27.83 -10.66
C PRO A 27 -6.81 -26.83 -9.52
N ALA A 28 -7.98 -26.20 -9.51
CA ALA A 28 -8.41 -25.34 -8.41
C ALA A 28 -8.39 -26.18 -7.12
N PRO A 29 -7.83 -25.66 -6.01
CA PRO A 29 -7.86 -26.35 -4.74
C PRO A 29 -9.33 -26.61 -4.34
N SER A 30 -9.63 -27.86 -3.97
CA SER A 30 -10.94 -28.28 -3.50
C SER A 30 -11.32 -27.54 -2.21
N PRO A 31 -12.63 -27.36 -1.92
CA PRO A 31 -13.15 -26.49 -0.85
C PRO A 31 -12.82 -26.93 0.59
N THR A 32 -11.96 -27.94 0.77
CA THR A 32 -11.49 -28.42 2.08
C THR A 32 -10.01 -28.82 2.01
N THR A 33 -9.19 -27.98 1.39
CA THR A 33 -7.74 -28.14 1.43
C THR A 33 -7.26 -27.88 2.86
N THR A 34 -6.80 -28.91 3.58
CA THR A 34 -6.28 -28.76 4.94
C THR A 34 -4.97 -27.97 4.93
N VAL A 35 -4.63 -27.31 6.04
CA VAL A 35 -3.34 -26.61 6.21
C VAL A 35 -2.17 -27.52 5.83
N THR A 36 -2.22 -28.79 6.25
CA THR A 36 -1.22 -29.80 5.90
C THR A 36 -1.09 -29.99 4.40
N SER A 37 -2.19 -30.08 3.65
CA SER A 37 -2.13 -30.25 2.19
C SER A 37 -1.60 -29.02 1.45
N LEU A 38 -1.79 -27.80 1.97
CA LEU A 38 -1.15 -26.59 1.43
C LEU A 38 0.36 -26.59 1.65
N ILE A 39 0.80 -27.00 2.84
CA ILE A 39 2.22 -27.12 3.16
C ILE A 39 2.85 -28.25 2.34
N ASP A 40 2.12 -29.34 2.11
CA ASP A 40 2.56 -30.42 1.23
C ASP A 40 2.74 -29.91 -0.19
N ARG A 41 1.77 -29.16 -0.71
CA ARG A 41 1.93 -28.50 -2.01
C ARG A 41 3.16 -27.58 -2.04
N LEU A 42 3.40 -26.83 -0.97
CA LEU A 42 4.54 -25.90 -0.84
C LEU A 42 5.90 -26.61 -0.93
N VAL A 43 6.02 -27.83 -0.39
CA VAL A 43 7.30 -28.57 -0.32
C VAL A 43 7.40 -29.74 -1.30
N LEU A 44 6.29 -30.22 -1.85
CA LEU A 44 6.22 -31.32 -2.82
C LEU A 44 6.13 -30.83 -4.27
N ILE A 45 5.62 -29.61 -4.50
CA ILE A 45 5.51 -29.01 -5.83
C ILE A 45 6.42 -27.79 -5.91
N SER A 46 7.26 -27.73 -6.95
CA SER A 46 8.12 -26.57 -7.20
C SER A 46 7.32 -25.49 -7.90
N ASP A 47 6.65 -24.65 -7.13
CA ASP A 47 5.84 -23.54 -7.63
C ASP A 47 6.25 -22.24 -6.91
N PRO A 48 7.14 -21.43 -7.50
CA PRO A 48 7.63 -20.19 -6.89
C PRO A 48 6.51 -19.17 -6.66
N ASP A 49 5.49 -19.15 -7.52
CA ASP A 49 4.37 -18.23 -7.43
C ASP A 49 3.45 -18.65 -6.28
N PHE A 50 3.12 -19.94 -6.18
CA PHE A 50 2.41 -20.47 -5.02
C PHE A 50 3.17 -20.24 -3.71
N CYS A 51 4.50 -20.40 -3.70
CA CYS A 51 5.29 -20.11 -2.50
C CYS A 51 5.20 -18.64 -2.10
N ALA A 52 5.26 -17.73 -3.08
CA ALA A 52 5.10 -16.30 -2.84
C ALA A 52 3.70 -15.97 -2.29
N ASP A 53 2.65 -16.50 -2.90
CA ASP A 53 1.25 -16.26 -2.53
C ASP A 53 0.92 -16.87 -1.16
N PHE A 54 1.43 -18.07 -0.88
CA PHE A 54 1.30 -18.72 0.42
C PHE A 54 1.98 -17.87 1.51
N LEU A 55 3.24 -17.47 1.32
CA LEU A 55 3.97 -16.66 2.30
C LEU A 55 3.35 -15.26 2.49
N LEU A 56 2.66 -14.75 1.47
CA LEU A 56 1.90 -13.51 1.54
C LEU A 56 0.67 -13.64 2.44
N THR A 57 -0.02 -14.79 2.39
CA THR A 57 -1.39 -14.93 2.92
C THR A 57 -1.54 -15.84 4.13
N PHE A 58 -0.57 -16.72 4.43
CA PHE A 58 -0.74 -17.80 5.42
C PHE A 58 -1.12 -17.33 6.83
N ARG A 59 -0.74 -16.11 7.21
CA ARG A 59 -1.05 -15.52 8.54
C ARG A 59 -2.56 -15.40 8.81
N SER A 60 -3.41 -15.50 7.79
CA SER A 60 -4.86 -15.52 7.99
C SER A 60 -5.38 -16.87 8.51
N PHE A 61 -4.61 -17.95 8.37
CA PHE A 61 -5.04 -19.31 8.72
C PHE A 61 -3.98 -20.16 9.46
N LEU A 62 -2.75 -19.68 9.62
CA LEU A 62 -1.64 -20.41 10.26
C LEU A 62 -0.67 -19.45 10.96
N ALA A 63 -0.30 -19.76 12.20
CA ALA A 63 0.70 -18.97 12.92
C ALA A 63 2.11 -19.20 12.34
N PRO A 64 3.01 -18.19 12.34
CA PRO A 64 4.40 -18.36 11.91
C PRO A 64 5.12 -19.53 12.58
N LEU A 65 5.02 -19.67 13.90
CA LEU A 65 5.69 -20.75 14.63
C LEU A 65 5.18 -22.14 14.20
N ASP A 66 3.88 -22.26 13.96
CA ASP A 66 3.27 -23.49 13.46
C ASP A 66 3.74 -23.83 12.04
N LEU A 67 3.86 -22.83 11.15
CA LEU A 67 4.42 -23.04 9.80
C LEU A 67 5.85 -23.58 9.89
N LEU A 68 6.69 -22.99 10.75
CA LEU A 68 8.06 -23.47 10.98
C LEU A 68 8.06 -24.92 11.46
N ALA A 69 7.22 -25.26 12.44
CA ALA A 69 7.10 -26.62 12.96
C ALA A 69 6.69 -27.65 11.89
N HIS A 70 5.76 -27.28 10.99
CA HIS A 70 5.37 -28.15 9.87
C HIS A 70 6.49 -28.30 8.84
N LEU A 71 7.23 -27.23 8.52
CA LEU A 71 8.39 -27.30 7.62
C LEU A 71 9.48 -28.20 8.21
N GLU A 72 9.74 -28.11 9.51
CA GLU A 72 10.65 -28.98 10.23
C GLU A 72 10.20 -30.45 10.20
N GLN A 73 8.93 -30.71 10.43
CA GLN A 73 8.36 -32.05 10.35
C GLN A 73 8.55 -32.64 8.95
N ARG A 74 8.28 -31.86 7.90
CA ARG A 74 8.47 -32.26 6.50
C ARG A 74 9.94 -32.42 6.10
N PHE A 75 10.85 -31.67 6.72
CA PHE A 75 12.29 -31.82 6.51
C PHE A 75 12.82 -33.15 7.08
N ARG A 76 12.29 -33.55 8.24
CA ARG A 76 12.66 -34.80 8.92
C ARG A 76 11.97 -36.02 8.30
N ALA A 77 10.74 -35.85 7.80
CA ALA A 77 10.06 -36.87 7.01
C ALA A 77 10.86 -37.17 5.72
N ASP A 78 10.89 -38.43 5.31
CA ASP A 78 11.56 -38.91 4.08
C ASP A 78 13.09 -38.87 4.04
N ALA A 79 13.78 -38.93 5.19
CA ALA A 79 15.25 -38.90 5.29
C ALA A 79 16.04 -39.94 4.45
N ARG A 80 15.37 -40.98 3.90
CA ARG A 80 16.00 -42.14 3.26
C ARG A 80 15.70 -42.31 1.77
N SER A 81 14.90 -41.43 1.15
CA SER A 81 14.56 -41.50 -0.28
C SER A 81 15.13 -40.31 -1.08
N ASP A 82 15.33 -40.48 -2.39
CA ASP A 82 15.70 -39.37 -3.31
C ASP A 82 14.63 -38.26 -3.35
N ASP A 83 13.38 -38.60 -3.04
CA ASP A 83 12.30 -37.63 -2.83
C ASP A 83 12.54 -36.79 -1.58
N GLY A 84 13.07 -37.37 -0.51
CA GLY A 84 13.48 -36.65 0.71
C GLY A 84 14.50 -35.56 0.46
N LYS A 85 15.53 -35.82 -0.37
CA LYS A 85 16.52 -34.78 -0.71
C LYS A 85 15.87 -33.59 -1.42
N ARG A 86 14.92 -33.85 -2.33
CA ARG A 86 14.16 -32.80 -3.04
C ARG A 86 13.29 -31.98 -2.09
N VAL A 87 12.58 -32.64 -1.17
CA VAL A 87 11.75 -31.98 -0.16
C VAL A 87 12.60 -31.09 0.75
N ARG A 88 13.74 -31.59 1.25
CA ARG A 88 14.66 -30.81 2.10
C ARG A 88 15.18 -29.54 1.42
N LEU A 89 15.56 -29.63 0.14
CA LEU A 89 15.97 -28.47 -0.64
C LEU A 89 14.83 -27.45 -0.82
N ARG A 90 13.59 -27.92 -0.96
CA ARG A 90 12.43 -27.05 -1.07
C ARG A 90 12.08 -26.39 0.25
N VAL A 91 12.12 -27.11 1.37
CA VAL A 91 12.01 -26.51 2.72
C VAL A 91 13.03 -25.39 2.90
N LEU A 92 14.30 -25.64 2.52
CA LEU A 92 15.34 -24.61 2.55
C LEU A 92 14.98 -23.40 1.66
N ASN A 93 14.50 -23.63 0.44
CA ASN A 93 14.13 -22.55 -0.48
C ASN A 93 12.91 -21.75 -0.01
N THR A 94 11.93 -22.42 0.60
CA THR A 94 10.78 -21.78 1.25
C THR A 94 11.27 -20.91 2.40
N LEU A 95 12.14 -21.43 3.28
CA LEU A 95 12.70 -20.65 4.38
C LEU A 95 13.54 -19.47 3.88
N LYS A 96 14.34 -19.65 2.83
CA LYS A 96 15.08 -18.55 2.16
C LYS A 96 14.12 -17.47 1.65
N THR A 97 13.05 -17.88 0.97
CA THR A 97 12.04 -16.96 0.44
C THR A 97 11.32 -16.24 1.57
N TRP A 98 10.99 -16.95 2.65
CA TRP A 98 10.31 -16.41 3.82
C TRP A 98 11.15 -15.37 4.54
N VAL A 99 12.41 -15.68 4.85
CA VAL A 99 13.37 -14.71 5.44
C VAL A 99 13.60 -13.52 4.51
N ALA A 100 13.62 -13.73 3.19
CA ALA A 100 13.83 -12.65 2.23
C ALA A 100 12.63 -11.70 2.09
N ARG A 101 11.40 -12.23 2.07
CA ARG A 101 10.17 -11.48 1.77
C ARG A 101 9.37 -11.05 3.00
N CYS A 102 9.50 -11.74 4.12
CA CYS A 102 8.77 -11.46 5.36
C CYS A 102 9.74 -11.31 6.54
N ASP A 103 10.74 -10.47 6.34
CA ASP A 103 11.81 -10.20 7.31
C ASP A 103 11.30 -9.78 8.69
N ARG A 104 10.17 -9.06 8.74
CA ARG A 104 9.59 -8.57 9.99
C ARG A 104 8.97 -9.65 10.88
N ASP A 105 8.57 -10.81 10.35
CA ASP A 105 8.10 -11.91 11.22
C ASP A 105 9.21 -12.26 12.22
N PHE A 106 10.45 -12.34 11.73
CA PHE A 106 11.62 -12.67 12.53
C PHE A 106 12.20 -11.47 13.31
N ALA A 107 11.74 -10.25 13.03
CA ALA A 107 12.17 -9.05 13.75
C ALA A 107 11.19 -8.67 14.88
N GLU A 108 9.91 -9.00 14.72
CA GLU A 108 8.84 -8.72 15.68
C GLU A 108 8.60 -9.91 16.63
N ASP A 109 8.95 -11.14 16.22
CA ASP A 109 8.82 -12.37 17.02
C ASP A 109 10.20 -13.01 17.26
N GLY A 110 10.73 -12.82 18.47
CA GLY A 110 12.02 -13.38 18.89
C GLY A 110 12.02 -14.89 19.05
N GLU A 111 10.89 -15.48 19.47
CA GLU A 111 10.74 -16.93 19.63
C GLU A 111 10.81 -17.61 18.26
N LEU A 112 10.11 -17.07 17.26
CA LEU A 112 10.20 -17.52 15.88
C LEU A 112 11.62 -17.42 15.33
N ALA A 113 12.31 -16.31 15.59
CA ALA A 113 13.69 -16.10 15.14
C ALA A 113 14.66 -17.13 15.75
N ASP A 114 14.55 -17.37 17.05
CA ASP A 114 15.38 -18.34 17.77
C ASP A 114 15.11 -19.78 17.30
N ALA A 115 13.83 -20.15 17.13
CA ALA A 115 13.45 -21.45 16.59
C ALA A 115 13.98 -21.66 15.16
N ALA A 116 13.84 -20.66 14.29
CA ALA A 116 14.35 -20.73 12.92
C ALA A 116 15.89 -20.82 12.87
N LEU A 117 16.59 -20.08 13.76
CA LEU A 117 18.04 -20.19 13.89
C LEU A 117 18.47 -21.56 14.40
N ALA A 118 17.77 -22.15 15.37
CA ALA A 118 18.03 -23.50 15.85
C ALA A 118 17.86 -24.53 14.73
N PHE A 119 16.82 -24.39 13.91
CA PHE A 119 16.60 -25.25 12.74
C PHE A 119 17.71 -25.13 11.70
N ILE A 120 18.17 -23.90 11.42
CA ILE A 120 19.26 -23.62 10.47
C ILE A 120 20.60 -24.20 10.98
N ARG A 121 20.93 -23.96 12.25
CA ARG A 121 22.21 -24.35 12.84
C ARG A 121 22.34 -25.85 13.09
N GLY A 122 21.22 -26.52 13.34
CA GLY A 122 21.16 -27.97 13.54
C GLY A 122 20.74 -28.69 12.25
N PRO A 123 19.47 -29.15 12.14
CA PRO A 123 19.04 -30.08 11.09
C PRO A 123 19.39 -29.67 9.66
N LEU A 124 19.24 -28.37 9.31
CA LEU A 124 19.57 -27.91 7.96
C LEU A 124 21.08 -28.01 7.66
N ARG A 125 21.93 -27.61 8.61
CA ARG A 125 23.40 -27.66 8.42
C ARG A 125 23.92 -29.09 8.38
N THR A 126 23.35 -29.99 9.19
CA THR A 126 23.81 -31.39 9.28
C THR A 126 23.30 -32.26 8.12
N ASP A 127 22.02 -32.10 7.74
CA ASP A 127 21.33 -33.12 6.93
C ASP A 127 21.19 -32.75 5.44
N LEU A 128 21.65 -31.56 5.04
CA LEU A 128 21.65 -31.10 3.63
C LEU A 128 22.93 -31.44 2.84
N GLY A 129 23.88 -32.18 3.44
CA GLY A 129 25.01 -32.77 2.69
C GLY A 129 25.88 -31.75 1.96
N GLY A 130 26.31 -30.68 2.63
CA GLY A 130 27.27 -29.70 2.11
C GLY A 130 26.66 -28.46 1.44
N VAL A 131 25.33 -28.31 1.43
CA VAL A 131 24.69 -27.04 0.99
C VAL A 131 24.97 -25.95 2.03
N PRO A 132 25.59 -24.82 1.65
CA PRO A 132 25.89 -23.75 2.60
C PRO A 132 24.62 -23.03 3.04
N VAL A 133 24.42 -22.98 4.36
CA VAL A 133 23.30 -22.24 5.00
C VAL A 133 23.77 -20.94 5.65
N ASP A 134 25.07 -20.63 5.62
CA ASP A 134 25.66 -19.50 6.34
C ASP A 134 25.10 -18.15 5.89
N ARG A 135 24.81 -18.01 4.59
CA ARG A 135 24.17 -16.79 4.05
C ARG A 135 22.74 -16.62 4.59
N LEU A 136 22.00 -17.72 4.74
CA LEU A 136 20.65 -17.68 5.30
C LEU A 136 20.69 -17.38 6.79
N GLU A 137 21.61 -18.01 7.52
CA GLU A 137 21.84 -17.74 8.95
C GLU A 137 22.19 -16.27 9.17
N ALA A 138 23.20 -15.74 8.48
CA ALA A 138 23.61 -14.34 8.60
C ALA A 138 22.48 -13.37 8.23
N ALA A 139 21.68 -13.73 7.21
CA ALA A 139 20.52 -12.97 6.80
C ALA A 139 19.42 -12.93 7.88
N LEU A 140 19.20 -14.04 8.58
CA LEU A 140 18.21 -14.14 9.66
C LEU A 140 18.70 -13.41 10.92
N VAL A 141 19.95 -13.61 11.35
CA VAL A 141 20.55 -12.90 12.51
C VAL A 141 20.46 -11.39 12.31
N LYS A 142 20.86 -10.88 11.14
CA LYS A 142 20.80 -9.44 10.86
C LYS A 142 19.38 -8.87 10.98
N ARG A 143 18.35 -9.67 10.64
CA ARG A 143 16.94 -9.27 10.73
C ARG A 143 16.41 -9.33 12.16
N ALA A 144 16.70 -10.41 12.88
CA ALA A 144 16.34 -10.57 14.29
C ALA A 144 16.91 -9.45 15.17
N GLU A 145 18.15 -9.01 14.88
CA GLU A 145 18.76 -7.87 15.56
C GLU A 145 18.18 -6.49 15.16
N GLY A 146 17.19 -6.44 14.26
CA GLY A 146 16.64 -5.20 13.70
C GLY A 146 17.62 -4.42 12.81
N LYS A 147 18.81 -4.98 12.50
CA LYS A 147 19.87 -4.33 11.71
C LYS A 147 19.68 -4.46 10.20
N ALA A 148 18.67 -5.20 9.74
CA ALA A 148 18.36 -5.36 8.33
C ALA A 148 17.91 -4.05 7.66
N ASP A 149 17.28 -3.14 8.42
CA ASP A 149 16.59 -1.95 7.93
C ASP A 149 17.39 -0.63 8.12
N ARG A 150 18.73 -0.70 8.30
CA ARG A 150 19.55 0.51 8.18
C ARG A 150 19.34 1.08 6.77
N ARG A 151 18.54 2.17 6.68
CA ARG A 151 18.21 3.00 5.52
C ARG A 151 19.03 2.60 4.28
N ARG A 152 18.44 1.83 3.37
CA ARG A 152 19.04 1.60 2.04
C ARG A 152 19.42 2.96 1.48
N THR A 153 20.71 3.19 1.25
CA THR A 153 21.16 4.45 0.65
C THR A 153 20.65 4.47 -0.77
N LEU A 154 19.68 5.34 -1.04
CA LEU A 154 19.11 5.50 -2.37
C LEU A 154 20.14 6.25 -3.24
N VAL A 155 20.52 5.64 -4.36
CA VAL A 155 21.42 6.24 -5.35
C VAL A 155 20.57 6.64 -6.54
N PHE A 156 20.58 7.93 -6.88
CA PHE A 156 19.83 8.48 -8.00
C PHE A 156 20.78 8.87 -9.13
N ALA A 157 20.36 8.61 -10.38
CA ALA A 157 21.16 8.96 -11.56
C ALA A 157 21.26 10.48 -11.80
N LYS A 158 20.30 11.25 -11.29
CA LYS A 158 20.25 12.71 -11.39
C LYS A 158 20.05 13.32 -10.01
N PRO A 159 20.62 14.51 -9.74
CA PRO A 159 20.34 15.24 -8.51
C PRO A 159 18.87 15.66 -8.44
N PRO A 160 18.30 15.80 -7.23
CA PRO A 160 16.94 16.31 -7.07
C PRO A 160 16.84 17.77 -7.58
N PRO A 161 15.69 18.17 -8.13
CA PRO A 161 15.48 19.56 -8.53
C PRO A 161 15.57 20.50 -7.33
N ARG A 162 15.92 21.77 -7.59
CA ARG A 162 15.98 22.79 -6.54
C ARG A 162 14.61 22.96 -5.87
N THR A 163 14.60 22.92 -4.54
CA THR A 163 13.43 23.21 -3.70
C THR A 163 12.99 24.66 -3.92
N LEU A 164 11.71 24.85 -4.24
CA LEU A 164 11.11 26.16 -4.50
C LEU A 164 10.38 26.70 -3.28
N VAL A 165 11.09 26.78 -2.14
CA VAL A 165 10.59 27.45 -0.94
C VAL A 165 11.06 28.91 -0.94
N PRO A 166 10.23 29.86 -0.48
CA PRO A 166 10.71 31.20 -0.18
C PRO A 166 11.84 31.14 0.84
N ASP A 167 12.70 32.15 0.83
CA ASP A 167 13.73 32.29 1.85
C ASP A 167 13.05 32.56 3.21
N THR A 168 12.76 31.50 3.98
CA THR A 168 12.12 31.56 5.30
C THR A 168 13.06 32.04 6.40
N ARG A 169 14.19 32.67 6.06
CA ARG A 169 15.09 33.34 7.00
C ARG A 169 14.41 34.46 7.80
N GLY A 170 13.21 34.90 7.40
CA GLY A 170 12.37 35.76 8.22
C GLY A 170 11.89 35.05 9.48
N ARG A 171 12.61 35.23 10.60
CA ARG A 171 12.06 35.02 11.92
C ARG A 171 11.16 36.21 12.26
N ASP A 172 10.07 35.96 12.99
CA ASP A 172 9.24 37.03 13.55
C ASP A 172 10.16 37.95 14.40
N PRO A 173 10.26 39.26 14.09
CA PRO A 173 11.12 40.19 14.81
C PRO A 173 10.81 40.31 16.31
N ARG A 174 9.60 39.95 16.73
CA ARG A 174 9.13 40.04 18.13
C ARG A 174 9.34 38.75 18.91
N THR A 175 9.22 37.60 18.26
CA THR A 175 9.23 36.28 18.94
C THR A 175 10.44 35.42 18.58
N GLY A 176 11.18 35.76 17.50
CA GLY A 176 12.26 34.95 16.96
C GLY A 176 11.80 33.62 16.36
N ALA A 177 10.49 33.36 16.31
CA ALA A 177 9.93 32.12 15.78
C ALA A 177 9.96 32.11 14.24
N PRO A 178 10.09 30.94 13.60
CA PRO A 178 9.87 30.82 12.16
C PRO A 178 8.46 31.28 11.81
N VAL A 179 8.32 32.17 10.82
CA VAL A 179 7.00 32.54 10.31
C VAL A 179 6.37 31.30 9.67
N PRO A 180 5.14 30.90 10.06
CA PRO A 180 4.47 29.74 9.47
C PRO A 180 4.25 29.96 7.97
N LEU A 181 4.68 28.99 7.16
CA LEU A 181 4.38 28.99 5.73
C LEU A 181 2.90 28.71 5.50
N THR A 182 2.31 29.46 4.56
CA THR A 182 0.97 29.22 4.03
C THR A 182 1.06 28.65 2.62
N TYR A 183 -0.06 28.14 2.09
CA TYR A 183 -0.11 27.66 0.70
C TYR A 183 0.27 28.74 -0.33
N ARG A 184 0.08 30.02 0.01
CA ARG A 184 0.41 31.16 -0.88
C ARG A 184 1.90 31.35 -1.08
N ASP A 185 2.68 30.88 -0.12
CA ASP A 185 4.13 31.03 -0.10
C ASP A 185 4.81 29.96 -0.97
N LEU A 186 4.10 28.90 -1.35
CA LEU A 186 4.64 27.79 -2.11
C LEU A 186 4.05 27.75 -3.51
N PRO A 187 4.85 27.64 -4.58
CA PRO A 187 4.35 27.32 -5.90
C PRO A 187 3.59 25.97 -5.90
N PRO A 188 2.55 25.78 -6.74
CA PRO A 188 1.81 24.53 -6.82
C PRO A 188 2.69 23.28 -7.01
N VAL A 189 3.75 23.40 -7.82
CA VAL A 189 4.74 22.35 -8.05
C VAL A 189 5.46 21.93 -6.75
N GLU A 190 5.80 22.88 -5.88
CA GLU A 190 6.49 22.55 -4.64
C GLU A 190 5.56 21.89 -3.64
N LEU A 191 4.31 22.37 -3.54
CA LEU A 191 3.30 21.70 -2.74
C LEU A 191 3.08 20.25 -3.21
N ALA A 192 2.94 20.04 -4.52
CA ALA A 192 2.80 18.69 -5.10
C ALA A 192 4.00 17.79 -4.76
N ARG A 193 5.24 18.29 -4.89
CA ARG A 193 6.46 17.52 -4.52
C ARG A 193 6.45 17.09 -3.06
N GLN A 194 6.14 18.00 -2.14
CA GLN A 194 6.15 17.69 -0.71
C GLN A 194 4.99 16.74 -0.34
N LEU A 195 3.81 16.93 -0.93
CA LEU A 195 2.69 15.99 -0.81
C LEU A 195 3.09 14.59 -1.29
N THR A 196 3.65 14.48 -2.49
CA THR A 196 4.13 13.22 -3.06
C THR A 196 5.18 12.53 -2.19
N LEU A 197 6.15 13.26 -1.62
CA LEU A 197 7.16 12.65 -0.75
C LEU A 197 6.55 12.09 0.55
N LEU A 198 5.64 12.84 1.18
CA LEU A 198 4.95 12.41 2.40
C LEU A 198 4.06 11.20 2.13
N GLU A 199 3.28 11.24 1.06
CA GLU A 199 2.38 10.17 0.65
C GLU A 199 3.15 8.93 0.21
N HIS A 200 4.27 9.09 -0.49
CA HIS A 200 5.14 7.97 -0.86
C HIS A 200 5.66 7.24 0.37
N ASP A 201 6.09 7.98 1.39
CA ASP A 201 6.59 7.38 2.63
C ASP A 201 5.50 6.66 3.42
N LEU A 202 4.26 7.13 3.37
CA LEU A 202 3.11 6.40 3.94
C LEU A 202 2.77 5.15 3.11
N PHE A 203 2.66 5.31 1.79
CA PHE A 203 2.30 4.24 0.86
C PHE A 203 3.28 3.06 0.94
N ARG A 204 4.59 3.32 0.94
CA ARG A 204 5.62 2.27 0.98
C ARG A 204 5.68 1.51 2.31
N ARG A 205 5.04 2.01 3.37
CA ARG A 205 4.96 1.34 4.69
C ARG A 205 3.80 0.36 4.77
N ILE A 206 2.82 0.44 3.89
CA ILE A 206 1.66 -0.47 3.88
C ILE A 206 2.13 -1.89 3.58
N ARG A 207 1.80 -2.83 4.47
CA ARG A 207 2.15 -4.24 4.35
C ARG A 207 0.97 -5.09 3.87
N PRO A 208 1.21 -6.19 3.13
CA PRO A 208 0.12 -7.06 2.65
C PRO A 208 -0.79 -7.61 3.75
N HIS A 209 -0.29 -7.94 4.94
CA HIS A 209 -1.14 -8.43 6.03
C HIS A 209 -2.13 -7.39 6.56
N GLU A 210 -1.85 -6.09 6.36
CA GLU A 210 -2.79 -5.02 6.69
C GLU A 210 -3.98 -4.98 5.71
N LEU A 211 -3.84 -5.65 4.57
CA LEU A 211 -4.80 -5.70 3.48
C LEU A 211 -5.55 -7.05 3.40
N ILE A 212 -5.19 -8.03 4.22
CA ILE A 212 -5.83 -9.35 4.23
C ILE A 212 -6.89 -9.43 5.32
N GLY A 213 -8.03 -10.04 5.00
CA GLY A 213 -9.16 -10.19 5.91
C GLY A 213 -9.85 -8.87 6.19
N GLN A 214 -9.80 -7.91 5.26
CA GLN A 214 -10.31 -6.55 5.41
C GLN A 214 -9.87 -5.91 6.74
N ALA A 215 -8.61 -6.10 7.15
CA ALA A 215 -8.15 -5.75 8.49
C ALA A 215 -8.45 -4.29 8.87
N TRP A 216 -8.40 -3.37 7.91
CA TRP A 216 -8.72 -1.94 8.09
C TRP A 216 -10.19 -1.65 8.46
N THR A 217 -11.10 -2.61 8.31
CA THR A 217 -12.53 -2.49 8.66
C THR A 217 -12.87 -3.10 10.01
N LYS A 218 -11.97 -3.91 10.60
CA LYS A 218 -12.23 -4.67 11.83
C LYS A 218 -12.09 -3.80 13.09
N LYS A 219 -12.51 -4.33 14.25
CA LYS A 219 -12.47 -3.61 15.54
C LYS A 219 -11.04 -3.29 15.99
N ASP A 220 -10.09 -4.14 15.63
CA ASP A 220 -8.66 -4.09 15.95
C ASP A 220 -7.82 -3.45 14.83
N LYS A 221 -8.46 -2.73 13.90
CA LYS A 221 -7.83 -2.08 12.74
C LYS A 221 -6.65 -1.17 13.08
N ASP A 222 -6.67 -0.51 14.23
CA ASP A 222 -5.60 0.40 14.65
C ASP A 222 -4.28 -0.35 14.93
N VAL A 223 -4.36 -1.64 15.26
CA VAL A 223 -3.19 -2.52 15.42
C VAL A 223 -2.87 -3.24 14.11
N ARG A 224 -3.89 -3.86 13.49
CA ARG A 224 -3.68 -4.73 12.32
C ARG A 224 -3.43 -4.01 10.99
N ALA A 225 -3.84 -2.75 10.87
CA ALA A 225 -3.78 -1.99 9.62
C ALA A 225 -3.35 -0.52 9.85
N ALA A 226 -2.40 -0.31 10.77
CA ALA A 226 -1.97 1.01 11.19
C ALA A 226 -1.48 1.91 10.04
N ASN A 227 -0.73 1.36 9.07
CA ASN A 227 -0.20 2.13 7.94
C ASN A 227 -1.27 2.44 6.90
N VAL A 228 -2.20 1.50 6.65
CA VAL A 228 -3.39 1.75 5.82
C VAL A 228 -4.19 2.91 6.41
N LEU A 229 -4.45 2.88 7.72
CA LEU A 229 -5.17 3.95 8.42
C LEU A 229 -4.38 5.26 8.44
N ALA A 230 -3.05 5.23 8.51
CA ALA A 230 -2.23 6.43 8.43
C ALA A 230 -2.37 7.10 7.05
N MET A 231 -2.36 6.31 5.97
CA MET A 231 -2.60 6.80 4.60
C MET A 231 -4.01 7.39 4.46
N VAL A 232 -5.04 6.71 4.97
CA VAL A 232 -6.43 7.19 4.94
C VAL A 232 -6.60 8.47 5.76
N ARG A 233 -6.00 8.56 6.95
CA ARG A 233 -6.03 9.77 7.78
C ARG A 233 -5.35 10.93 7.05
N ARG A 234 -4.21 10.70 6.40
CA ARG A 234 -3.52 11.70 5.59
C ARG A 234 -4.41 12.20 4.44
N PHE A 235 -5.02 11.29 3.69
CA PHE A 235 -5.94 11.62 2.61
C PHE A 235 -7.09 12.53 3.06
N ASN A 236 -7.74 12.15 4.17
CA ASN A 236 -8.84 12.93 4.73
C ASN A 236 -8.37 14.29 5.24
N ALA A 237 -7.19 14.35 5.88
CA ALA A 237 -6.63 15.60 6.35
C ALA A 237 -6.30 16.55 5.18
N THR A 238 -5.67 16.06 4.10
CA THR A 238 -5.36 16.89 2.94
C THR A 238 -6.62 17.41 2.27
N SER A 239 -7.60 16.54 1.97
CA SER A 239 -8.85 16.93 1.30
C SER A 239 -9.67 17.93 2.12
N GLN A 240 -9.77 17.72 3.44
CA GLN A 240 -10.43 18.68 4.34
C GLN A 240 -9.65 20.00 4.43
N TRP A 241 -8.31 19.95 4.48
CA TRP A 241 -7.48 21.15 4.49
C TRP A 241 -7.65 21.98 3.23
N VAL A 242 -7.74 21.36 2.05
CA VAL A 242 -8.04 22.04 0.78
C VAL A 242 -9.38 22.78 0.88
N ALA A 243 -10.44 22.08 1.29
CA ALA A 243 -11.77 22.67 1.42
C ALA A 243 -11.80 23.82 2.43
N ALA A 244 -11.21 23.62 3.61
CA ALA A 244 -11.12 24.62 4.67
C ALA A 244 -10.33 25.85 4.22
N THR A 245 -9.20 25.64 3.52
CA THR A 245 -8.35 26.73 3.01
C THR A 245 -9.13 27.60 2.02
N VAL A 246 -9.88 27.00 1.09
CA VAL A 246 -10.73 27.76 0.18
C VAL A 246 -11.83 28.50 0.96
N LEU A 247 -12.52 27.84 1.89
CA LEU A 247 -13.61 28.48 2.65
C LEU A 247 -13.15 29.64 3.54
N ALA A 248 -11.89 29.61 4.01
CA ALA A 248 -11.30 30.68 4.81
C ALA A 248 -11.06 31.97 4.02
N GLU A 249 -11.06 31.91 2.69
CA GLU A 249 -10.84 33.09 1.86
C GLU A 249 -12.05 34.04 1.87
N PRO A 250 -11.84 35.35 2.17
CA PRO A 250 -12.93 36.26 2.50
C PRO A 250 -13.80 36.62 1.29
N THR A 251 -13.21 36.68 0.09
CA THR A 251 -13.92 37.15 -1.11
C THR A 251 -14.09 36.04 -2.15
N PRO A 252 -15.15 36.09 -2.99
CA PRO A 252 -15.30 35.14 -4.09
C PRO A 252 -14.08 35.08 -5.02
N LYS A 253 -13.43 36.22 -5.27
CA LYS A 253 -12.23 36.30 -6.10
C LYS A 253 -11.03 35.61 -5.44
N ALA A 254 -10.84 35.80 -4.13
CA ALA A 254 -9.78 35.13 -3.38
C ALA A 254 -10.01 33.61 -3.31
N ARG A 255 -11.25 33.17 -3.09
CA ARG A 255 -11.65 31.76 -3.16
C ARG A 255 -11.35 31.14 -4.52
N ALA A 256 -11.71 31.82 -5.60
CA ALA A 256 -11.44 31.34 -6.95
C ALA A 256 -9.94 31.20 -7.21
N LYS A 257 -9.11 32.13 -6.71
CA LYS A 257 -7.65 32.02 -6.77
C LYS A 257 -7.12 30.80 -5.98
N ALA A 258 -7.67 30.53 -4.80
CA ALA A 258 -7.30 29.35 -4.01
C ALA A 258 -7.71 28.03 -4.71
N ILE A 259 -8.91 27.96 -5.29
CA ILE A 259 -9.35 26.81 -6.10
C ILE A 259 -8.40 26.60 -7.28
N SER A 260 -8.09 27.68 -8.01
CA SER A 260 -7.16 27.62 -9.15
C SER A 260 -5.79 27.07 -8.74
N TYR A 261 -5.25 27.55 -7.62
CA TYR A 261 -3.98 27.07 -7.06
C TYR A 261 -3.99 25.56 -6.78
N PHE A 262 -5.06 25.05 -6.17
CA PHE A 262 -5.17 23.62 -5.89
C PHE A 262 -5.34 22.79 -7.17
N LEU A 263 -6.09 23.28 -8.16
CA LEU A 263 -6.19 22.61 -9.46
C LEU A 263 -4.85 22.58 -10.20
N GLU A 264 -4.05 23.65 -10.14
CA GLU A 264 -2.67 23.66 -10.64
C GLU A 264 -1.76 22.69 -9.86
N THR A 265 -2.00 22.52 -8.55
CA THR A 265 -1.29 21.52 -7.73
C THR A 265 -1.66 20.11 -8.17
N ALA A 266 -2.92 19.84 -8.52
CA ALA A 266 -3.33 18.55 -9.07
C ALA A 266 -2.66 18.24 -10.42
N VAL A 267 -2.46 19.26 -11.27
CA VAL A 267 -1.68 19.13 -12.51
C VAL A 267 -0.24 18.72 -12.19
N ALA A 268 0.41 19.38 -11.24
CA ALA A 268 1.75 19.01 -10.82
C ALA A 268 1.81 17.60 -10.18
N CYS A 269 0.76 17.18 -9.45
CA CYS A 269 0.65 15.80 -8.97
C CYS A 269 0.57 14.80 -10.13
N ARG A 270 -0.13 15.14 -11.22
CA ARG A 270 -0.22 14.30 -12.42
C ARG A 270 1.14 14.13 -13.10
N ASP A 271 1.93 15.20 -13.19
CA ASP A 271 3.30 15.16 -13.73
C ASP A 271 4.23 14.27 -12.90
N LEU A 272 3.96 14.12 -11.60
CA LEU A 272 4.68 13.26 -10.66
C LEU A 272 4.11 11.84 -10.56
N ASN A 273 3.10 11.49 -11.37
CA ASN A 273 2.32 10.24 -11.25
C ASN A 273 1.76 9.99 -9.83
N ASN A 274 1.41 11.05 -9.11
CA ASN A 274 0.74 10.97 -7.81
C ASN A 274 -0.79 11.01 -7.97
N PHE A 275 -1.39 9.85 -8.25
CA PHE A 275 -2.84 9.71 -8.39
C PHE A 275 -3.58 9.87 -7.07
N ASN A 276 -2.94 9.51 -5.95
CA ASN A 276 -3.48 9.76 -4.62
C ASN A 276 -3.67 11.26 -4.38
N GLY A 277 -2.64 12.07 -4.63
CA GLY A 277 -2.70 13.53 -4.50
C GLY A 277 -3.74 14.18 -5.43
N ILE A 278 -3.91 13.70 -6.66
CA ILE A 278 -4.99 14.18 -7.55
C ILE A 278 -6.36 13.97 -6.88
N MET A 279 -6.59 12.77 -6.35
CA MET A 279 -7.86 12.42 -5.70
C MET A 279 -8.08 13.21 -4.41
N GLU A 280 -7.04 13.47 -3.62
CA GLU A 280 -7.11 14.31 -2.41
C GLU A 280 -7.56 15.75 -2.75
N ILE A 281 -6.95 16.35 -3.77
CA ILE A 281 -7.31 17.69 -4.23
C ILE A 281 -8.74 17.71 -4.78
N LEU A 282 -9.11 16.74 -5.62
CA LEU A 282 -10.48 16.64 -6.15
C LEU A 282 -11.51 16.50 -5.02
N ALA A 283 -11.27 15.62 -4.05
CA ALA A 283 -12.17 15.43 -2.91
C ALA A 283 -12.35 16.73 -2.09
N GLY A 284 -11.30 17.54 -1.97
CA GLY A 284 -11.37 18.86 -1.33
C GLY A 284 -12.13 19.89 -2.16
N VAL A 285 -11.85 19.98 -3.45
CA VAL A 285 -12.44 20.96 -4.38
C VAL A 285 -13.92 20.65 -4.68
N ASP A 286 -14.27 19.37 -4.78
CA ASP A 286 -15.62 18.85 -5.01
C ASP A 286 -16.44 18.72 -3.72
N ASN A 287 -15.87 19.11 -2.58
CA ASN A 287 -16.58 19.14 -1.31
C ASN A 287 -17.91 19.92 -1.47
N SER A 288 -19.00 19.39 -0.92
CA SER A 288 -20.33 19.98 -1.04
C SER A 288 -20.39 21.43 -0.55
N ALA A 289 -19.53 21.80 0.40
CA ALA A 289 -19.42 23.16 0.90
C ALA A 289 -18.81 24.15 -0.11
N LEU A 290 -17.97 23.67 -1.03
CA LEU A 290 -17.45 24.46 -2.13
C LEU A 290 -18.37 24.43 -3.35
N TYR A 291 -18.99 23.29 -3.63
CA TYR A 291 -19.93 23.14 -4.76
C TYR A 291 -21.03 24.22 -4.75
N ARG A 292 -21.55 24.57 -3.57
CA ARG A 292 -22.60 25.59 -3.40
C ARG A 292 -22.15 27.04 -3.64
N LEU A 293 -20.87 27.33 -3.85
CA LEU A 293 -20.33 28.69 -3.99
C LEU A 293 -20.60 29.28 -5.40
N LYS A 294 -21.86 29.59 -5.69
CA LYS A 294 -22.34 30.05 -7.01
C LYS A 294 -21.63 31.30 -7.56
N HIS A 295 -21.18 32.21 -6.69
CA HIS A 295 -20.45 33.43 -7.09
C HIS A 295 -18.94 33.22 -7.27
N THR A 296 -18.40 32.07 -6.85
CA THR A 296 -16.96 31.77 -6.90
C THR A 296 -16.61 30.99 -8.16
N TRP A 297 -17.39 29.96 -8.50
CA TRP A 297 -17.12 29.10 -9.66
C TRP A 297 -16.99 29.83 -11.00
N PRO A 298 -17.83 30.85 -11.31
CA PRO A 298 -17.68 31.62 -12.55
C PRO A 298 -16.37 32.40 -12.66
N LEU A 299 -15.64 32.58 -11.56
CA LEU A 299 -14.35 33.29 -11.51
C LEU A 299 -13.15 32.36 -11.67
N VAL A 300 -13.37 31.04 -11.67
CA VAL A 300 -12.33 30.05 -12.00
C VAL A 300 -12.20 29.99 -13.53
N SER A 301 -10.98 29.97 -14.05
CA SER A 301 -10.76 29.99 -15.49
C SER A 301 -11.35 28.76 -16.18
N ASN A 302 -11.86 28.93 -17.40
CA ASN A 302 -12.39 27.81 -18.20
C ASN A 302 -11.35 26.68 -18.39
N LYS A 303 -10.07 27.05 -18.51
CA LYS A 303 -8.96 26.09 -18.59
C LYS A 303 -8.91 25.19 -17.34
N LEU A 304 -8.98 25.78 -16.14
CA LEU A 304 -8.92 25.01 -14.90
C LEU A 304 -10.23 24.28 -14.60
N ALA A 305 -11.37 24.81 -15.02
CA ALA A 305 -12.65 24.09 -14.99
C ALA A 305 -12.59 22.81 -15.86
N ALA A 306 -11.96 22.88 -17.05
CA ALA A 306 -11.72 21.72 -17.90
C ALA A 306 -10.77 20.72 -17.25
N VAL A 307 -9.67 21.16 -16.63
CA VAL A 307 -8.75 20.29 -15.86
C VAL A 307 -9.49 19.55 -14.74
N ARG A 308 -10.39 20.22 -14.01
CA ARG A 308 -11.20 19.58 -12.96
C ARG A 308 -12.12 18.49 -13.53
N GLU A 309 -12.73 18.73 -14.69
CA GLU A 309 -13.56 17.72 -15.37
C GLU A 309 -12.71 16.56 -15.89
N GLU A 310 -11.56 16.84 -16.50
CA GLU A 310 -10.59 15.83 -16.94
C GLU A 310 -10.22 14.90 -15.78
N TYR A 311 -9.85 15.45 -14.62
CA TYR A 311 -9.45 14.63 -13.48
C TYR A 311 -10.62 13.92 -12.81
N ARG A 312 -11.84 14.48 -12.83
CA ARG A 312 -13.05 13.74 -12.41
C ARG A 312 -13.27 12.50 -13.27
N ASN A 313 -13.06 12.61 -14.58
CA ASN A 313 -13.18 11.47 -15.50
C ASN A 313 -12.02 10.48 -15.32
N LEU A 314 -10.79 10.96 -15.18
CA LEU A 314 -9.61 10.14 -14.93
C LEU A 314 -9.71 9.35 -13.62
N MET A 315 -10.25 9.95 -12.55
CA MET A 315 -10.35 9.32 -11.23
C MET A 315 -11.74 8.74 -10.96
N ALA A 316 -12.59 8.62 -11.98
CA ALA A 316 -13.94 8.10 -11.85
C ALA A 316 -13.93 6.65 -11.33
N SER A 317 -14.86 6.34 -10.44
CA SER A 317 -15.09 4.97 -9.96
C SER A 317 -15.83 4.08 -10.99
N SER A 318 -16.24 4.64 -12.13
CA SER A 318 -16.93 3.91 -13.19
C SER A 318 -16.07 2.76 -13.73
N GLY A 319 -16.72 1.62 -14.00
CA GLY A 319 -16.03 0.41 -14.45
C GLY A 319 -14.97 -0.11 -13.48
N SER A 320 -15.21 0.02 -12.16
CA SER A 320 -14.23 -0.31 -11.10
C SER A 320 -12.90 0.45 -11.26
N TYR A 321 -12.99 1.76 -11.45
CA TYR A 321 -11.83 2.61 -11.67
C TYR A 321 -11.04 2.21 -12.93
N LYS A 322 -11.73 2.01 -14.06
CA LYS A 322 -11.10 1.59 -15.33
C LYS A 322 -10.03 2.59 -15.82
N SER A 323 -10.40 3.86 -15.94
CA SER A 323 -9.51 4.91 -16.47
C SER A 323 -8.21 5.09 -15.66
N PRO A 324 -8.24 5.24 -14.32
CA PRO A 324 -7.01 5.43 -13.57
C PRO A 324 -6.13 4.17 -13.57
N ARG A 325 -6.71 2.96 -13.69
CA ARG A 325 -5.93 1.71 -13.86
C ARG A 325 -5.17 1.69 -15.17
N GLU A 326 -5.83 1.98 -16.29
CA GLU A 326 -5.19 2.00 -17.61
C GLU A 326 -3.99 2.96 -17.62
N VAL A 327 -4.19 4.16 -17.06
CA VAL A 327 -3.13 5.17 -16.97
C VAL A 327 -2.02 4.74 -16.01
N LEU A 328 -2.35 4.14 -14.87
CA LEU A 328 -1.36 3.61 -13.93
C LEU A 328 -0.56 2.45 -14.52
N HIS A 329 -1.18 1.55 -15.28
CA HIS A 329 -0.50 0.44 -15.96
C HIS A 329 0.44 0.93 -17.07
N ALA A 330 0.07 2.02 -17.77
CA ALA A 330 0.91 2.62 -18.80
C ALA A 330 2.00 3.55 -18.24
N CYS A 331 1.90 3.98 -16.97
CA CYS A 331 2.85 4.93 -16.41
C CYS A 331 4.20 4.27 -16.08
N SER A 332 5.28 5.00 -16.30
CA SER A 332 6.62 4.59 -15.84
C SER A 332 6.80 4.98 -14.38
N PRO A 333 7.19 4.05 -13.49
CA PRO A 333 7.52 4.38 -12.10
C PRO A 333 8.60 5.48 -12.01
N PRO A 334 8.63 6.27 -10.93
CA PRO A 334 7.81 6.16 -9.71
C PRO A 334 6.38 6.65 -9.88
N CYS A 335 5.45 6.09 -9.11
CA CYS A 335 4.05 6.51 -9.03
C CYS A 335 3.47 6.23 -7.63
N ILE A 336 2.37 6.91 -7.29
CA ILE A 336 1.57 6.67 -6.08
C ILE A 336 0.12 6.46 -6.51
N PRO A 337 -0.42 5.23 -6.41
CA PRO A 337 -1.80 4.96 -6.78
C PRO A 337 -2.78 5.43 -5.70
N TYR A 338 -4.04 5.66 -6.09
CA TYR A 338 -5.11 5.90 -5.14
C TYR A 338 -5.48 4.60 -4.41
N LEU A 339 -5.20 4.54 -3.10
CA LEU A 339 -5.37 3.33 -2.29
C LEU A 339 -6.84 2.84 -2.24
N GLY A 340 -7.81 3.76 -2.25
CA GLY A 340 -9.23 3.42 -2.13
C GLY A 340 -9.76 2.52 -3.25
N MET A 341 -9.14 2.57 -4.43
CA MET A 341 -9.41 1.65 -5.53
C MET A 341 -9.13 0.19 -5.13
N TYR A 342 -7.94 -0.10 -4.59
CA TYR A 342 -7.55 -1.45 -4.18
C TYR A 342 -8.31 -1.94 -2.95
N LEU A 343 -8.58 -1.06 -1.98
CA LEU A 343 -9.40 -1.43 -0.81
C LEU A 343 -10.82 -1.81 -1.24
N THR A 344 -11.36 -1.19 -2.29
CA THR A 344 -12.66 -1.56 -2.87
C THR A 344 -12.60 -2.96 -3.47
N ASP A 345 -11.59 -3.25 -4.29
CA ASP A 345 -11.41 -4.59 -4.89
C ASP A 345 -11.29 -5.68 -3.82
N LEU A 346 -10.42 -5.47 -2.83
CA LEU A 346 -10.21 -6.42 -1.74
C LEU A 346 -11.49 -6.65 -0.93
N THR A 347 -12.31 -5.60 -0.75
CA THR A 347 -13.60 -5.74 -0.10
C THR A 347 -14.52 -6.65 -0.91
N VAL A 348 -14.61 -6.44 -2.23
CA VAL A 348 -15.46 -7.25 -3.13
C VAL A 348 -14.98 -8.70 -3.18
N ILE A 349 -13.67 -8.93 -3.25
CA ILE A 349 -13.08 -10.29 -3.28
C ILE A 349 -13.45 -11.03 -2.00
N GLU A 350 -13.21 -10.44 -0.83
CA GLU A 350 -13.43 -11.13 0.44
C GLU A 350 -14.90 -11.35 0.77
N ASP A 351 -15.78 -10.42 0.42
CA ASP A 351 -17.21 -10.61 0.63
C ASP A 351 -17.85 -11.52 -0.43
N GLY A 352 -17.23 -11.64 -1.62
CA GLY A 352 -17.67 -12.53 -2.69
C GLY A 352 -17.19 -13.97 -2.57
N CYS A 353 -16.13 -14.22 -1.80
CA CYS A 353 -15.55 -15.56 -1.59
C CYS A 353 -16.02 -16.26 -0.28
N LYS A 354 -17.03 -15.71 0.41
CA LYS A 354 -17.62 -16.30 1.62
C LYS A 354 -18.66 -17.38 1.32
#